data_AF-A0A8S4Q0F5-F1
#
_entry.id   AF-A0A8S4Q0F5-F1
#
_cell.length_a   1.000
_cell.length_b   1.000
_cell.length_c   1.000
_cell.angle_alpha   90.00
_cell.angle_beta   90.00
_cell.angle_gamma   90.00
#
_symmetry.space_group_name_H-M   'P 1'
#
loop_
_entity.id
_entity.type
_entity.pdbx_description
1 polymer ?
#
loop_
_entity_poly.entity_id
_entity_poly.type
_entity_poly.pdbx_seq_one_letter_code
_entity_poly.pdbx_strand_id
1 'polypeptide(L)'
;RYINEGEACNGTETDNRTAACNVESCPVECVWGEWSKISTAPCSVTCGGGTQLETWERRYTNEGEACNGTETDNRTAACNVESCPVECVWGEWSKISTAPCSVTCGGGTQLETWERRYINEGEACNGTEE
;
A
#
# COMPACT_ATOMS: atom_id res chain seq x y z
N ARG A 1 38.59 -35.55 90.96
CA ARG A 1 37.97 -36.37 89.88
C ARG A 1 36.46 -36.29 90.08
N TYR A 2 35.77 -35.48 89.29
CA TYR A 2 34.31 -35.49 89.21
C TYR A 2 33.98 -35.47 87.72
N ILE A 3 33.34 -36.53 87.23
CA ILE A 3 32.88 -36.66 85.85
C ILE A 3 31.39 -36.35 85.93
N ASN A 4 30.97 -35.20 85.38
CA ASN A 4 29.56 -34.95 85.15
C ASN A 4 29.18 -35.70 83.86
N GLU A 5 28.22 -36.60 83.98
CA GLU A 5 27.58 -37.30 82.86
C GLU A 5 26.78 -36.25 82.06
N GLY A 6 27.37 -35.75 80.98
CA GLY A 6 26.68 -34.89 80.02
C GLY A 6 25.74 -35.74 79.17
N GLU A 7 24.46 -35.40 79.15
CA GLU A 7 23.50 -35.94 78.19
C GLU A 7 24.04 -35.75 76.77
N ALA A 8 23.99 -36.81 75.96
CA ALA A 8 24.44 -36.74 74.58
C ALA A 8 23.60 -35.72 73.80
N CYS A 9 24.25 -34.68 73.25
CA CYS A 9 23.60 -33.71 72.39
C CYS A 9 23.03 -34.44 71.16
N ASN A 10 21.70 -34.50 71.05
CA ASN A 10 21.04 -35.17 69.94
C ASN A 10 20.90 -34.19 68.77
N GLY A 11 21.79 -34.31 67.78
CA GLY A 11 21.83 -33.45 66.60
C GLY A 11 23.05 -33.76 65.74
N THR A 12 23.04 -33.36 64.47
CA THR A 12 24.22 -33.40 63.62
C THR A 12 25.03 -32.12 63.81
N GLU A 13 26.37 -32.18 63.71
CA GLU A 13 27.23 -30.98 63.74
C GLU A 13 26.93 -30.01 62.58
N THR A 14 26.15 -30.45 61.59
CA THR A 14 25.81 -29.68 60.39
C THR A 14 24.30 -29.73 60.16
N ASP A 15 23.69 -28.55 60.02
CA ASP A 15 22.28 -28.35 59.62
C ASP A 15 22.28 -27.61 58.27
N ASN A 16 22.05 -28.35 57.19
CA ASN A 16 22.01 -27.79 55.84
C ASN A 16 20.60 -27.27 55.54
N ARG A 17 20.45 -25.95 55.47
CA ARG A 17 19.19 -25.29 55.10
C ARG A 17 19.27 -24.76 53.69
N THR A 18 18.27 -25.10 52.88
CA THR A 18 18.11 -24.55 51.54
C THR A 18 17.25 -23.29 51.62
N ALA A 19 17.78 -22.17 51.13
CA ALA A 19 17.03 -20.94 50.96
C ALA A 19 17.02 -20.56 49.48
N ALA A 20 15.91 -19.97 49.02
CA ALA A 20 15.85 -19.41 47.68
C ALA A 20 16.77 -18.18 47.58
N CYS A 21 17.55 -18.09 46.51
CA CYS A 21 18.36 -16.93 46.18
C CYS A 21 18.00 -16.46 44.77
N ASN A 22 18.19 -15.17 44.50
CA ASN A 22 17.89 -14.54 43.21
C ASN A 22 16.44 -14.75 42.75
N VAL A 23 15.48 -14.51 43.65
CA VAL A 23 14.04 -14.66 43.38
C VAL A 23 13.46 -13.55 42.49
N GLU A 24 14.28 -12.57 42.10
CA GLU A 24 13.88 -11.51 41.18
C GLU A 24 13.62 -12.07 39.78
N SER A 25 12.59 -11.53 39.12
CA SER A 25 12.27 -11.90 37.74
C SER A 25 13.32 -11.34 36.78
N CYS A 26 13.65 -12.11 35.74
CA CYS A 26 14.54 -11.64 34.68
C CYS A 26 13.92 -10.45 33.94
N PRO A 27 14.72 -9.47 33.47
CA PRO A 27 14.24 -8.42 32.59
C PRO A 27 13.59 -9.03 31.35
N VAL A 28 12.41 -8.55 30.99
CA VAL A 28 11.73 -8.95 29.75
C VAL A 28 12.24 -8.05 28.63
N GLU A 29 12.95 -8.63 27.65
CA GLU A 29 13.36 -7.88 26.47
C GLU A 29 12.14 -7.40 25.67
N CYS A 30 12.18 -6.17 25.17
CA CYS A 30 11.10 -5.63 24.36
C CYS A 30 11.09 -6.24 22.95
N VAL A 31 9.92 -6.68 22.51
CA VAL A 31 9.72 -7.31 21.19
C VAL A 31 8.75 -6.48 20.37
N TRP A 32 9.18 -6.06 19.18
CA TRP A 32 8.33 -5.38 18.22
C TRP A 32 7.36 -6.37 17.55
N GLY A 33 6.09 -5.99 17.47
CA GLY A 33 5.12 -6.63 16.59
C GLY A 33 5.33 -6.25 15.13
N GLU A 34 4.53 -6.86 14.26
CA GLU A 34 4.58 -6.61 12.82
C GLU A 34 4.05 -5.21 12.45
N TRP A 35 4.59 -4.68 11.35
CA TRP A 35 4.08 -3.46 10.76
C TRP A 35 2.74 -3.70 10.08
N SER A 36 1.76 -2.87 10.41
CA SER A 36 0.44 -2.86 9.80
C SER A 36 0.20 -1.52 9.11
N LYS A 37 -0.34 -1.54 7.90
CA LYS A 37 -0.74 -0.30 7.19
C LYS A 37 -2.00 0.26 7.84
N ILE A 38 -1.95 1.48 8.33
CA ILE A 38 -3.06 2.14 9.02
C ILE A 38 -3.78 3.18 8.15
N SER A 39 -3.10 3.75 7.17
CA SER A 39 -3.70 4.69 6.24
C SER A 39 -3.01 4.69 4.89
N THR A 40 -3.73 5.17 3.87
CA THR A 40 -3.22 5.37 2.51
C THR A 40 -3.79 6.68 2.00
N ALA A 41 -2.91 7.62 1.65
CA ALA A 41 -3.31 8.87 1.03
C ALA A 41 -3.78 8.64 -0.41
N PRO A 42 -4.59 9.55 -0.99
CA PRO A 42 -4.94 9.48 -2.40
C PRO A 42 -3.69 9.46 -3.30
N CYS A 43 -3.78 8.74 -4.41
CA CYS A 43 -2.73 8.73 -5.42
C CYS A 43 -2.53 10.12 -6.03
N SER A 44 -1.29 10.48 -6.35
CA SER A 44 -0.92 11.77 -6.94
C SER A 44 -1.56 12.04 -8.31
N VAL A 45 -1.90 10.98 -9.04
CA VAL A 45 -2.57 11.03 -10.35
C VAL A 45 -3.63 9.94 -10.42
N THR A 46 -4.61 10.07 -11.31
CA THR A 46 -5.68 9.08 -11.50
C THR A 46 -5.30 7.97 -12.49
N CYS A 47 -4.26 8.16 -13.30
CA CYS A 47 -3.74 7.23 -14.30
C CYS A 47 -2.29 7.60 -14.67
N GLY A 48 -1.60 6.77 -15.44
CA GLY A 48 -0.29 7.07 -16.00
C GLY A 48 0.88 6.91 -15.02
N GLY A 49 0.65 6.28 -13.87
CA GLY A 49 1.66 6.03 -12.84
C GLY A 49 1.83 7.21 -11.88
N GLY A 50 1.33 7.03 -10.66
CA GLY A 50 1.47 7.97 -9.55
C GLY A 50 2.18 7.38 -8.35
N THR A 51 2.27 8.22 -7.32
CA THR A 51 2.73 7.81 -5.98
C THR A 51 1.68 8.15 -4.94
N GLN A 52 1.62 7.33 -3.90
CA GLN A 52 0.80 7.56 -2.72
C GLN A 52 1.61 7.37 -1.45
N LEU A 53 1.25 8.10 -0.41
CA LEU A 53 1.85 7.95 0.92
C LEU A 53 1.05 6.92 1.72
N GLU A 54 1.75 5.96 2.30
CA GLU A 54 1.20 4.93 3.17
C GLU A 54 1.75 5.11 4.58
N THR A 55 0.87 5.23 5.57
CA THR A 55 1.30 5.25 6.97
C THR A 55 1.17 3.85 7.56
N TRP A 56 2.24 3.41 8.20
CA TRP A 56 2.37 2.12 8.85
C TRP A 56 2.58 2.33 10.34
N GLU A 57 2.02 1.43 11.14
CA GLU A 57 2.16 1.40 12.59
C GLU A 57 2.60 0.00 13.04
N ARG A 58 3.40 -0.08 14.09
CA ARG A 58 3.65 -1.31 14.84
C ARG A 58 3.58 -1.02 16.33
N ARG A 59 3.22 -2.04 17.11
CA ARG A 59 3.23 -1.97 18.58
C ARG A 59 4.18 -3.02 19.13
N TYR A 60 4.75 -2.76 20.30
CA TYR A 60 5.48 -3.78 21.03
C TYR A 60 4.51 -4.76 21.70
N THR A 61 4.93 -6.01 21.87
CA THR A 61 4.03 -7.12 22.23
C THR A 61 3.97 -7.42 23.73
N ASN A 62 4.84 -6.80 24.52
CA ASN A 62 5.01 -7.09 25.95
C ASN A 62 4.70 -5.88 26.82
N GLU A 63 4.16 -6.10 28.03
CA GLU A 63 3.91 -5.05 29.04
C GLU A 63 5.20 -4.53 29.73
N GLY A 64 6.36 -4.74 29.10
CA GLY A 64 7.67 -4.34 29.61
C GLY A 64 8.03 -2.90 29.26
N GLU A 65 9.34 -2.58 29.27
CA GLU A 65 9.83 -1.27 28.86
C GLU A 65 9.55 -1.01 27.38
N ALA A 66 9.29 0.26 27.03
CA ALA A 66 9.06 0.67 25.65
C ALA A 66 10.29 0.34 24.77
N CYS A 67 10.04 -0.27 23.61
CA CYS A 67 11.10 -0.59 22.66
C CYS A 67 11.73 0.70 22.10
N ASN A 68 13.05 0.71 21.92
CA ASN A 68 13.72 1.80 21.20
C ASN A 68 13.37 1.76 19.69
N GLY A 69 13.10 2.93 19.11
CA GLY A 69 12.74 3.11 17.70
C GLY A 69 11.40 3.80 17.50
N THR A 70 10.92 3.82 16.26
CA THR A 70 9.62 4.42 15.91
C THR A 70 8.52 3.37 15.83
N GLU A 71 7.33 3.77 16.28
CA GLU A 71 6.07 3.02 16.17
C GLU A 71 5.36 3.32 14.85
N THR A 72 5.65 4.48 14.24
CA THR A 72 5.04 4.95 13.00
C THR A 72 6.09 5.14 11.92
N ASP A 73 5.74 4.80 10.69
CA ASP A 73 6.57 4.96 9.50
C ASP A 73 5.73 5.38 8.29
N ASN A 74 6.30 6.20 7.41
CA ASN A 74 5.66 6.68 6.19
C ASN A 74 6.41 6.15 4.98
N ARG A 75 5.69 5.42 4.11
CA ARG A 75 6.26 4.76 2.94
C ARG A 75 5.62 5.29 1.67
N THR A 76 6.41 5.43 0.61
CA THR A 76 5.89 5.79 -0.72
C THR A 76 5.65 4.53 -1.52
N ALA A 77 4.46 4.39 -2.09
CA ALA A 77 4.10 3.28 -2.96
C ALA A 77 3.62 3.79 -4.33
N ALA A 78 3.84 3.00 -5.38
CA ALA A 78 3.30 3.27 -6.71
C ALA A 78 1.78 3.00 -6.75
N CYS A 79 1.05 3.80 -7.51
CA CYS A 79 -0.40 3.68 -7.69
C CYS A 79 -0.82 4.09 -9.10
N ASN A 80 -2.01 3.68 -9.54
CA ASN A 80 -2.60 4.04 -10.84
C ASN A 80 -1.65 3.89 -12.04
N VAL A 81 -0.96 2.74 -12.11
CA VAL A 81 0.06 2.43 -13.12
C VAL A 81 -0.49 2.16 -14.52
N GLU A 82 -1.80 2.01 -14.65
CA GLU A 82 -2.47 1.85 -15.92
C GLU A 82 -2.35 3.12 -16.79
N SER A 83 -2.21 2.93 -18.10
CA SER A 83 -2.18 4.03 -19.06
C SER A 83 -3.44 4.90 -18.94
N CYS A 84 -3.28 6.21 -19.11
CA CYS A 84 -4.41 7.12 -19.15
C CYS A 84 -5.29 6.87 -20.38
N PRO A 85 -6.62 7.04 -20.25
CA PRO A 85 -7.49 7.06 -21.42
C PRO A 85 -7.05 8.19 -22.34
N VAL A 86 -6.89 7.87 -23.62
CA VAL A 86 -6.56 8.87 -24.64
C VAL A 86 -7.88 9.38 -25.20
N GLU A 87 -8.13 10.68 -25.11
CA GLU A 87 -9.28 11.28 -25.78
C GLU A 87 -9.18 11.03 -27.29
N CYS A 88 -10.26 10.49 -27.87
CA CYS A 88 -10.32 10.28 -29.30
C CYS A 88 -10.47 11.62 -30.01
N VAL A 89 -9.51 11.96 -30.86
CA VAL A 89 -9.51 13.21 -31.61
C VAL A 89 -9.85 12.91 -33.05
N TRP A 90 -10.92 13.51 -33.55
CA TRP A 90 -11.26 13.47 -34.95
C TRP A 90 -10.31 14.34 -35.77
N GLY A 91 -9.83 13.80 -36.89
CA GLY A 91 -9.13 14.56 -37.90
C GLY A 91 -10.07 15.46 -38.70
N GLU A 92 -9.50 16.22 -39.63
CA GLU A 92 -10.26 17.09 -40.52
C GLU A 92 -11.14 16.29 -41.50
N TRP A 93 -12.29 16.85 -41.82
CA TRP A 93 -13.15 16.34 -42.90
C TRP A 93 -12.45 16.48 -44.25
N SER A 94 -12.44 15.40 -45.01
CA SER A 94 -11.89 15.35 -46.35
C SER A 94 -12.97 14.92 -47.33
N LYS A 95 -13.12 15.66 -48.42
CA LYS A 95 -14.05 15.31 -49.48
C LYS A 95 -13.50 14.11 -50.26
N ILE A 96 -14.23 12.99 -50.27
CA ILE A 96 -13.80 11.78 -50.96
C ILE A 96 -14.43 11.60 -52.33
N SER A 97 -15.62 12.15 -52.55
CA SER A 97 -16.27 12.06 -53.84
C SER A 97 -17.25 13.21 -54.07
N THR A 98 -17.47 13.50 -55.35
CA THR A 98 -18.51 14.41 -55.82
C THR A 98 -19.23 13.71 -56.96
N ALA A 99 -20.53 13.45 -56.80
CA ALA A 99 -21.33 12.91 -57.88
C ALA A 99 -21.53 13.98 -58.99
N PRO A 100 -21.78 13.57 -60.24
CA PRO A 100 -22.17 14.50 -61.29
C PRO A 100 -23.40 15.32 -60.90
N CYS A 101 -23.50 16.54 -61.42
CA CYS A 101 -24.70 17.38 -61.23
C CYS A 101 -25.93 16.69 -61.84
N SER A 102 -27.07 16.77 -61.16
CA SER A 102 -28.33 16.14 -61.59
C SER A 102 -28.86 16.65 -62.94
N VAL A 103 -28.44 17.85 -63.33
CA VAL A 103 -28.76 18.45 -64.64
C VAL A 103 -27.54 19.20 -65.20
N THR A 104 -27.50 19.34 -66.51
CA THR A 104 -26.47 20.11 -67.22
C THR A 104 -26.80 21.60 -67.33
N CYS A 105 -28.05 22.01 -67.09
CA CYS A 105 -28.50 23.41 -67.08
C CYS A 105 -29.78 23.58 -66.24
N GLY A 106 -30.11 24.81 -65.85
CA GLY A 106 -31.38 25.12 -65.15
C GLY A 106 -31.36 24.96 -63.62
N GLY A 107 -30.21 24.70 -63.00
CA GLY A 107 -30.05 24.56 -61.55
C GLY A 107 -30.27 23.12 -61.08
N GLY A 108 -29.18 22.43 -60.74
CA GLY A 108 -29.19 21.04 -60.28
C GLY A 108 -28.58 20.85 -58.89
N THR A 109 -28.54 19.61 -58.43
CA THR A 109 -27.93 19.21 -57.18
C THR A 109 -26.83 18.19 -57.45
N GLN A 110 -25.80 18.20 -56.62
CA GLN A 110 -24.76 17.17 -56.62
C GLN A 110 -24.60 16.63 -55.21
N LEU A 111 -24.33 15.33 -55.11
CA LEU A 111 -24.03 14.70 -53.83
C LEU A 111 -22.53 14.81 -53.58
N GLU A 112 -22.16 15.26 -52.38
CA GLU A 112 -20.77 15.28 -51.92
C GLU A 112 -20.62 14.30 -50.78
N THR A 113 -19.62 13.43 -50.85
CA THR A 113 -19.29 12.51 -49.76
C THR A 113 -18.03 12.98 -49.07
N TRP A 114 -18.09 13.08 -47.74
CA TRP A 114 -16.99 13.51 -46.88
C TRP A 114 -16.68 12.40 -45.88
N GLU A 115 -15.39 12.18 -45.60
CA GLU A 115 -14.93 11.26 -44.56
C GLU A 115 -13.95 11.97 -43.62
N ARG A 116 -13.86 11.50 -42.39
CA ARG A 116 -12.77 11.86 -41.47
C ARG A 116 -12.35 10.63 -40.68
N ARG A 117 -11.08 10.59 -40.30
CA ARG A 117 -10.50 9.49 -39.51
C ARG A 117 -10.06 10.05 -38.16
N TYR A 118 -10.05 9.22 -37.13
CA TYR A 118 -9.43 9.58 -35.85
C TYR A 118 -7.90 9.61 -36.00
N ILE A 119 -7.23 10.51 -35.27
CA ILE A 119 -5.78 10.77 -35.44
C ILE A 119 -4.91 10.19 -34.32
N ASN A 120 -5.51 9.62 -33.27
CA ASN A 120 -4.79 9.03 -32.14
C ASN A 120 -4.85 7.49 -32.17
N GLU A 121 -3.85 6.84 -31.56
CA GLU A 121 -3.75 5.36 -31.43
C GLU A 121 -4.74 4.76 -30.42
N GLY A 122 -5.71 5.54 -29.94
CA GLY A 122 -6.75 5.10 -29.00
C GLY A 122 -7.87 4.31 -29.68
N GLU A 123 -8.72 3.67 -28.86
CA GLU A 123 -9.92 2.97 -29.33
C GLU A 123 -10.74 3.89 -30.25
N ALA A 124 -11.25 3.31 -31.34
CA ALA A 124 -12.01 4.03 -32.35
C ALA A 124 -13.11 4.90 -31.70
N CYS A 125 -13.24 6.14 -32.15
CA CYS A 125 -14.32 7.04 -31.72
C CYS A 125 -15.68 6.37 -32.00
N ASN A 126 -16.29 5.71 -30.99
CA ASN A 126 -17.57 5.01 -31.10
C ASN A 126 -18.77 5.98 -30.99
N GLY A 127 -18.70 7.12 -31.67
CA GLY A 127 -19.78 8.10 -31.72
C GLY A 127 -20.32 8.24 -33.13
N THR A 128 -21.62 8.01 -33.31
CA THR A 128 -22.39 8.68 -34.36
C THR A 128 -22.69 10.08 -33.86
N GLU A 129 -22.16 11.11 -34.51
CA GLU A 129 -22.52 12.50 -34.21
C GLU A 129 -24.04 12.70 -34.44
N GLU A 130 -24.71 13.35 -33.49
CA GLU A 130 -26.05 13.96 -33.69
C GLU A 130 -25.91 15.32 -34.39
#